data_AF-A0A920PD58-F1
#
_entry.id   AF-A0A920PD58-F1
#
_cell.length_a   1.000
_cell.length_b   1.000
_cell.length_c   1.000
_cell.angle_alpha   90.00
_cell.angle_beta   90.00
_cell.angle_gamma   90.00
#
_symmetry.space_group_name_H-M   'P 1'
#
loop_
_entity.id
_entity.type
_entity.pdbx_description
1 polymer ?
#
loop_
_entity_poly.entity_id
_entity_poly.type
_entity_poly.pdbx_seq_one_letter_code
_entity_poly.pdbx_strand_id
1 'polypeptide(L)' 'MRPLITLTTDFGLGDPFVGIMKGVILNIEPGARIIDILII' A
#
# COMPACT_ATOMS: atom_id res chain seq x y z
N MET A 1 6.77 -6.26 -16.51
CA MET A 1 7.06 -4.89 -16.02
C MET A 1 6.73 -4.85 -14.54
N ARG A 2 7.48 -4.13 -13.70
CA ARG A 2 7.16 -3.97 -12.27
C ARG A 2 6.16 -2.82 -12.11
N PRO A 3 4.89 -3.07 -11.71
CA PRO A 3 3.91 -2.01 -11.61
C PRO A 3 4.24 -1.07 -10.44
N LEU A 4 3.91 0.21 -10.62
CA LEU A 4 3.97 1.22 -9.57
C LEU A 4 2.53 1.49 -9.10
N ILE A 5 2.27 1.28 -7.81
CA ILE A 5 0.97 1.45 -7.19
C ILE A 5 1.09 2.54 -6.12
N THR A 6 0.22 3.55 -6.16
CA THR A 6 0.11 4.56 -5.12
C THR A 6 -1.08 4.26 -4.21
N LEU A 7 -0.87 4.26 -2.89
CA LEU A 7 -1.93 4.13 -1.90
C LEU A 7 -2.22 5.51 -1.30
N THR A 8 -3.38 6.09 -1.61
CA THR A 8 -3.85 7.32 -0.97
C THR A 8 -4.91 6.96 0.06
N THR A 9 -4.62 7.18 1.36
CA THR A 9 -5.49 6.72 2.46
C THR A 9 -5.62 7.76 3.56
N ASP A 10 -6.76 7.75 4.24
CA ASP A 10 -7.10 8.52 5.44
C ASP A 10 -6.98 7.70 6.73
N PHE A 11 -6.26 6.56 6.72
CA PHE A 11 -6.15 5.65 7.88
C PHE A 11 -5.16 6.11 8.96
N GLY A 12 -4.20 6.97 8.61
CA GLY A 12 -3.13 7.39 9.51
C GLY A 12 -2.14 6.25 9.77
N LEU A 13 -1.34 6.40 10.83
CA LEU A 13 -0.31 5.43 11.21
C LEU A 13 -0.62 4.66 12.50
N GLY A 14 -1.79 4.90 13.10
CA GLY A 14 -2.20 4.28 14.38
C GLY A 14 -2.70 2.84 14.24
N ASP A 15 -3.20 2.48 13.04
CA ASP A 15 -3.83 1.19 12.77
C ASP A 15 -3.14 0.45 11.61
N PRO A 16 -3.21 -0.90 11.56
CA PRO A 16 -2.43 -1.70 10.62
C PRO A 16 -2.99 -1.74 9.19
N PHE A 17 -4.00 -0.95 8.85
CA PHE A 17 -4.73 -1.05 7.57
C PHE A 17 -3.82 -0.91 6.34
N VAL A 18 -2.90 0.07 6.33
CA VAL A 18 -1.94 0.26 5.23
C VAL A 18 -1.04 -0.97 5.09
N GLY A 19 -0.63 -1.59 6.19
CA GLY A 19 0.16 -2.82 6.20
C GLY A 19 -0.60 -4.01 5.59
N ILE A 20 -1.88 -4.18 5.94
CA ILE A 20 -2.74 -5.25 5.40
C ILE A 20 -2.91 -5.08 3.89
N MET A 21 -3.22 -3.87 3.43
CA MET A 21 -3.34 -3.54 2.00
C MET A 21 -2.09 -3.92 1.22
N LYS A 22 -0.91 -3.51 1.72
CA LYS A 22 0.38 -3.86 1.11
C LYS A 22 0.61 -5.36 1.07
N GLY A 23 0.27 -6.08 2.14
CA GLY A 23 0.38 -7.53 2.20
C GLY A 23 -0.44 -8.24 1.11
N VAL A 24 -1.69 -7.82 0.92
CA VAL A 24 -2.56 -8.38 -0.14
C VAL A 24 -2.00 -8.06 -1.53
N ILE A 25 -1.59 -6.81 -1.77
CA ILE A 25 -1.03 -6.40 -3.07
C ILE A 25 0.23 -7.21 -3.41
N LEU A 26 1.16 -7.33 -2.45
CA LEU A 26 2.42 -8.06 -2.65
C LEU A 26 2.23 -9.58 -2.73
N ASN A 27 1.12 -10.12 -2.21
CA ASN A 27 0.76 -11.52 -2.41
C ASN A 27 0.29 -11.79 -3.85
N ILE A 28 -0.41 -10.82 -4.47
CA ILE A 28 -0.91 -10.92 -5.84
C ILE A 28 0.20 -10.61 -6.87
N GLU A 29 0.96 -9.53 -6.65
CA GLU A 29 2.05 -9.10 -7.52
C GLU A 29 3.30 -8.79 -6.68
N PRO A 30 4.18 -9.79 -6.46
CA PRO A 30 5.37 -9.63 -5.63
C PRO A 30 6.38 -8.60 -6.15
N GLY A 31 6.31 -8.24 -7.44
CA GLY A 31 7.18 -7.25 -8.07
C GLY A 31 6.65 -5.81 -7.99
N ALA A 32 5.47 -5.58 -7.39
CA ALA A 32 4.89 -4.26 -7.27
C ALA A 32 5.75 -3.32 -6.40
N ARG A 33 5.88 -2.07 -6.82
CA ARG A 33 6.38 -0.99 -5.96
C ARG A 33 5.22 -0.18 -5.44
N ILE A 34 5.15 -0.01 -4.12
CA ILE A 34 4.06 0.69 -3.45
C ILE A 34 4.60 2.00 -2.86
N ILE A 35 3.92 3.11 -3.15
CA ILE A 35 4.20 4.44 -2.57
C ILE A 35 2.96 4.91 -1.81
N ASP A 36 3.12 5.27 -0.54
CA ASP A 36 2.02 5.77 0.28
C ASP A 36 1.90 7.29 0.17
N ILE A 37 0.66 7.77 0.10
CA ILE A 37 0.28 9.17 0.20
C ILE A 37 -0.74 9.23 1.34
N LEU A 38 -0.34 9.76 2.49
CA LEU A 38 -1.21 9.91 3.64
C LEU A 38 -1.87 11.30 3.58
N ILE A 39 -3.19 11.33 3.76
CA ILE A 39 -3.99 12.57 3.68
C ILE A 39 -4.71 12.91 4.99
N ILE A 40 -4.30 12.27 6.09
CA ILE A 40 -4.81 12.43 7.45
C ILE A 40 -3.68 12.82 8.40
#